data_AF-W2LVN0-F1
#
_entry.id   AF-W2LVN0-F1
#
_cell.length_a   1.000
_cell.length_b   1.000
_cell.length_c   1.000
_cell.angle_alpha   90.00
_cell.angle_beta   90.00
_cell.angle_gamma   90.00
#
_symmetry.space_group_name_H-M   'P 1'
#
loop_
_entity.id
_entity.type
_entity.pdbx_description
1 polymer ?
#
loop_
_entity_poly.entity_id
_entity_poly.type
_entity_poly.pdbx_seq_one_letter_code
_entity_poly.pdbx_strand_id
1 'polypeptide(L)'
;MYILRSLDQGKPLPELNAMFFYRCCAASLGSTEKRDRYKTNPKYPDLNKTFLMYWELRQQLRAHVAPSLGYCGAMINEMITKMAVNTANMLARHFRRRLYQYVRL
;
A
#
# COMPACT_ATOMS: atom_id res chain seq x y z
N MET A 1 -6.21 0.37 -1.14
CA MET A 1 -5.19 0.51 -0.08
C MET A 1 -5.33 -0.67 0.87
N TYR A 2 -4.26 -1.45 1.12
CA TYR A 2 -4.32 -2.71 1.89
C TYR A 2 -4.97 -2.55 3.27
N ILE A 3 -4.60 -1.50 4.00
CA ILE A 3 -5.06 -1.23 5.36
C ILE A 3 -6.58 -1.03 5.42
N LEU A 4 -7.15 -0.19 4.54
CA LEU A 4 -8.60 0.01 4.48
C LEU A 4 -9.33 -1.29 4.13
N ARG A 5 -8.79 -2.07 3.19
CA ARG A 5 -9.36 -3.37 2.83
C ARG A 5 -9.34 -4.34 4.02
N SER A 6 -8.25 -4.37 4.79
CA SER A 6 -8.17 -5.19 6.01
C SER A 6 -9.19 -4.75 7.06
N LEU A 7 -9.40 -3.43 7.26
CA LEU A 7 -10.42 -2.90 8.16
C LEU A 7 -11.85 -3.27 7.73
N ASP A 8 -12.14 -3.26 6.43
CA ASP A 8 -13.45 -3.63 5.91
C ASP A 8 -13.70 -5.15 5.99
N GLN A 9 -12.65 -5.96 5.83
CA GLN A 9 -12.72 -7.42 5.88
C GLN A 9 -12.56 -8.01 7.30
N GLY A 10 -12.38 -7.17 8.32
CA GLY A 10 -12.10 -7.63 9.69
C GLY A 10 -10.78 -8.39 9.82
N LYS A 11 -9.84 -8.20 8.88
CA LYS A 11 -8.53 -8.85 8.90
C LYS A 11 -7.55 -8.10 9.79
N PRO A 12 -6.55 -8.80 10.38
CA PRO A 12 -5.50 -8.15 11.15
C PRO A 12 -4.75 -7.12 10.30
N LEU A 13 -4.45 -5.98 10.91
CA LEU A 13 -3.65 -4.94 10.28
C LEU A 13 -2.18 -5.35 10.19
N PRO A 14 -1.47 -4.96 9.12
CA PRO A 14 -0.02 -5.12 9.10
C PRO A 14 0.62 -4.22 10.16
N GLU A 15 1.81 -4.61 10.60
CA GLU A 15 2.68 -3.69 11.33
C GLU A 15 3.08 -2.51 10.42
N LEU A 16 2.74 -1.29 10.86
CA LEU A 16 3.04 -0.06 10.13
C LEU A 16 4.48 0.41 10.39
N ASN A 17 5.44 -0.46 10.10
CA ASN A 17 6.87 -0.19 10.25
C ASN A 17 7.52 0.30 8.93
N ALA A 18 8.76 0.75 9.01
CA ALA A 18 9.51 1.24 7.83
C ALA A 18 9.57 0.21 6.69
N MET A 19 9.70 -1.08 7.02
CA MET A 19 9.75 -2.17 6.03
C MET A 19 8.41 -2.34 5.29
N PHE A 20 7.27 -2.16 5.96
CA PHE A 20 5.96 -2.15 5.32
C PHE A 20 5.86 -1.04 4.27
N PHE A 21 6.24 0.19 4.65
CA PHE A 21 6.20 1.33 3.73
C PHE A 21 7.21 1.20 2.58
N TYR A 22 8.41 0.66 2.85
CA TYR A 22 9.39 0.34 1.82
C TYR A 22 8.80 -0.61 0.77
N ARG A 23 8.12 -1.68 1.19
CA ARG A 23 7.46 -2.63 0.29
C ARG A 23 6.36 -1.95 -0.53
N CYS A 24 5.58 -1.06 0.08
CA CYS A 24 4.55 -0.30 -0.63
C CYS A 24 5.15 0.65 -1.68
N CYS A 25 6.26 1.32 -1.35
CA CYS A 25 6.99 2.17 -2.30
C CYS A 25 7.51 1.31 -3.46
N ALA A 26 8.17 0.21 -3.15
CA ALA A 26 8.80 -0.64 -4.15
C ALA A 26 7.77 -1.35 -5.06
N ALA A 27 6.58 -1.69 -4.54
CA ALA A 27 5.43 -2.13 -5.34
C ALA A 27 4.90 -1.02 -6.26
N SER A 28 4.73 0.21 -5.74
CA SER A 28 4.27 1.37 -6.52
C SER A 28 5.24 1.77 -7.64
N LEU A 29 6.51 1.42 -7.49
CA LEU A 29 7.57 1.72 -8.46
C LEU A 29 7.83 0.56 -9.44
N GLY A 30 7.18 -0.59 -9.25
CA GLY A 30 7.38 -1.79 -10.08
C GLY A 30 8.77 -2.42 -9.95
N SER A 31 9.62 -1.96 -9.04
CA SER A 31 11.05 -2.29 -8.96
C SER A 31 11.35 -3.55 -8.12
N THR A 32 10.64 -3.81 -7.02
CA THR A 32 10.74 -5.10 -6.31
C THR A 32 9.90 -6.22 -6.94
N GLU A 33 8.98 -5.87 -7.83
CA GLU A 33 7.94 -6.81 -8.25
C GLU A 33 8.40 -7.84 -9.28
N LYS A 34 9.44 -7.62 -10.11
CA LYS A 34 9.85 -8.71 -11.01
C LYS A 34 10.24 -10.00 -10.24
N ARG A 35 10.78 -9.86 -9.03
CA ARG A 35 11.30 -11.00 -8.25
C ARG A 35 10.25 -11.70 -7.37
N ASP A 36 9.29 -10.96 -6.83
CA ASP A 36 8.29 -11.49 -5.88
C ASP A 36 6.87 -11.64 -6.47
N ARG A 37 6.58 -11.07 -7.65
CA ARG A 37 5.23 -11.03 -8.26
C ARG A 37 4.61 -12.41 -8.47
N TYR A 38 5.41 -13.40 -8.85
CA TYR A 38 4.96 -14.77 -9.10
C TYR A 38 5.51 -15.78 -8.10
N LYS A 39 5.98 -15.33 -6.93
CA LYS A 39 6.35 -16.28 -5.88
C LYS A 39 5.11 -17.04 -5.45
N THR A 40 5.21 -18.37 -5.48
CA THR A 40 4.17 -19.29 -5.00
C THR A 40 3.93 -19.18 -3.50
N ASN A 41 4.94 -18.74 -2.71
CA ASN A 41 4.81 -18.56 -1.27
C ASN A 41 5.45 -17.25 -0.78
N PRO A 42 4.79 -16.09 -0.96
CA PRO A 42 5.30 -14.81 -0.48
C PRO A 42 5.22 -14.71 1.05
N LYS A 43 6.21 -14.07 1.68
CA LYS A 43 6.25 -13.82 3.14
C LYS A 43 4.98 -13.12 3.68
N TYR A 44 4.32 -12.32 2.84
CA TYR A 44 3.09 -11.60 3.17
C TYR A 44 2.06 -11.79 2.04
N PRO A 45 1.31 -12.89 2.02
CA PRO A 45 0.44 -13.26 0.89
C PRO A 45 -0.70 -12.27 0.65
N ASP A 46 -1.36 -11.81 1.71
CA ASP A 46 -2.46 -10.85 1.60
C ASP A 46 -2.01 -9.46 1.11
N LEU A 47 -0.82 -9.02 1.53
CA LEU A 47 -0.20 -7.79 1.05
C LEU A 47 0.20 -7.93 -0.42
N ASN A 48 0.82 -9.05 -0.80
CA ASN A 48 1.20 -9.35 -2.17
C ASN A 48 -0.02 -9.36 -3.11
N LYS A 49 -1.12 -10.00 -2.69
CA LYS A 49 -2.40 -9.97 -3.42
C LYS A 49 -2.91 -8.55 -3.66
N THR A 50 -2.73 -7.64 -2.70
CA THR A 50 -3.13 -6.24 -2.86
C THR A 50 -2.27 -5.51 -3.89
N PHE A 51 -0.97 -5.75 -3.87
CA PHE A 51 -0.04 -5.17 -4.84
C PHE A 51 -0.35 -5.67 -6.26
N LEU A 52 -0.63 -6.97 -6.42
CA LEU A 52 -1.07 -7.54 -7.70
C LEU A 52 -2.34 -6.86 -8.23
N MET A 53 -3.38 -6.73 -7.41
CA MET A 53 -4.61 -6.03 -7.81
C MET A 53 -4.36 -4.57 -8.20
N TYR A 54 -3.53 -3.86 -7.42
CA TYR A 54 -3.16 -2.48 -7.74
C TYR A 54 -2.42 -2.39 -9.08
N TRP A 55 -1.53 -3.34 -9.35
CA TRP A 55 -0.78 -3.41 -10.61
C TRP A 55 -1.67 -3.72 -11.81
N GLU A 56 -2.56 -4.70 -11.70
CA GLU A 56 -3.53 -5.04 -12.76
C GLU A 56 -4.39 -3.83 -13.15
N LEU A 57 -4.91 -3.11 -12.15
CA LEU A 57 -5.65 -1.87 -12.36
C LEU A 57 -4.79 -0.80 -13.04
N ARG A 58 -3.50 -0.70 -12.66
CA ARG A 58 -2.58 0.26 -13.27
C ARG A 58 -2.22 -0.08 -14.72
N GLN A 59 -2.09 -1.36 -15.06
CA GLN A 59 -1.86 -1.81 -16.43
C GLN A 59 -3.04 -1.47 -17.35
N GLN A 60 -4.26 -1.46 -16.82
CA GLN A 60 -5.44 -0.99 -17.55
C GLN A 60 -5.39 0.53 -17.81
N LEU A 61 -4.74 1.29 -16.92
CA LEU A 61 -4.50 2.74 -17.06
C LEU A 61 -3.29 3.01 -17.96
N ARG A 62 -3.44 2.78 -19.27
CA ARG A 62 -2.40 2.85 -20.32
C ARG A 62 -1.52 4.11 -20.35
N ALA A 63 -1.89 5.20 -19.67
CA ALA A 63 -1.17 6.48 -19.69
C ALA A 63 -0.11 6.64 -18.58
N HIS A 64 -0.05 5.74 -17.59
CA HIS A 64 0.81 5.94 -16.43
C HIS A 64 2.18 5.24 -16.58
N VAL A 65 3.22 6.02 -16.87
CA VAL A 65 4.62 5.56 -16.80
C VAL A 65 5.11 5.74 -15.36
N ALA A 66 5.44 4.62 -14.70
CA ALA A 66 6.05 4.67 -13.38
C ALA A 66 7.46 5.28 -13.48
N PRO A 67 7.80 6.29 -12.65
CA PRO A 67 9.17 6.80 -12.61
C PRO A 67 10.14 5.69 -12.18
N SER A 68 11.21 5.52 -12.95
CA SER A 68 12.30 4.59 -12.60
C SER A 68 13.16 5.21 -11.51
N LEU A 69 13.17 4.62 -10.30
CA LEU A 69 14.08 5.02 -9.21
C LEU A 69 15.37 4.21 -9.23
N GLY A 70 16.04 4.17 -10.39
CA GLY A 70 17.43 3.76 -10.43
C GLY A 70 18.26 4.73 -9.58
N TYR A 71 18.53 4.36 -8.32
CA TYR A 71 19.46 5.04 -7.40
C TYR A 71 19.01 6.33 -6.68
N CYS A 72 17.80 6.41 -6.13
CA CYS A 72 17.48 7.49 -5.16
C CYS A 72 16.91 6.96 -3.84
N GLY A 73 17.79 6.42 -2.98
CA GLY A 73 17.42 6.01 -1.62
C GLY A 73 16.79 7.15 -0.80
N ALA A 74 17.23 8.41 -1.04
CA ALA A 74 16.62 9.60 -0.46
C ALA A 74 15.14 9.76 -0.83
N MET A 75 14.79 9.55 -2.11
CA MET A 75 13.41 9.64 -2.61
C MET A 75 12.53 8.52 -2.05
N ILE A 76 13.08 7.31 -1.89
CA ILE A 76 12.39 6.20 -1.22
C ILE A 76 12.10 6.55 0.25
N ASN A 77 13.09 7.09 0.97
CA ASN A 77 12.90 7.49 2.37
C ASN A 77 11.87 8.62 2.51
N GLU A 78 11.89 9.59 1.61
CA GLU A 78 10.89 10.67 1.58
C GLU A 78 9.49 10.11 1.30
N MET A 79 9.36 9.20 0.32
CA MET A 79 8.10 8.52 0.03
C MET A 79 7.60 7.71 1.22
N ILE A 80 8.47 6.96 1.90
CA ILE A 80 8.12 6.21 3.11
C ILE A 80 7.53 7.13 4.17
N THR A 81 8.18 8.26 4.45
CA THR A 81 7.71 9.25 5.44
C THR A 81 6.34 9.83 5.04
N LYS A 82 6.18 10.23 3.78
CA LYS A 82 4.91 10.75 3.26
C LYS A 82 3.80 9.70 3.31
N MET A 83 4.11 8.45 2.97
CA MET A 83 3.15 7.34 3.03
C MET A 83 2.72 7.03 4.46
N ALA A 84 3.63 7.12 5.43
CA ALA A 84 3.30 6.94 6.85
C ALA A 84 2.30 8.01 7.33
N VAL A 85 2.58 9.28 7.06
CA VAL A 85 1.68 10.40 7.41
C VAL A 85 0.32 10.27 6.70
N ASN A 86 0.32 9.97 5.40
CA ASN A 86 -0.91 9.78 4.64
C ASN A 86 -1.74 8.61 5.17
N THR A 87 -1.07 7.51 5.58
CA THR A 87 -1.73 6.35 6.17
C THR A 87 -2.41 6.71 7.49
N ALA A 88 -1.74 7.43 8.37
CA ALA A 88 -2.32 7.90 9.63
C ALA A 88 -3.55 8.79 9.38
N ASN A 89 -3.46 9.72 8.43
CA ASN A 89 -4.58 10.60 8.05
C ASN A 89 -5.76 9.83 7.47
N MET A 90 -5.51 8.84 6.62
CA MET A 90 -6.57 7.99 6.05
C MET A 90 -7.27 7.16 7.11
N LEU A 91 -6.51 6.58 8.05
CA LEU A 91 -7.06 5.85 9.20
C LEU A 91 -7.92 6.77 10.07
N ALA A 92 -7.41 7.93 10.47
CA ALA A 92 -8.15 8.90 11.27
C ALA A 92 -9.45 9.34 10.59
N ARG A 93 -9.41 9.61 9.27
CA ARG A 93 -10.60 9.95 8.49
C ARG A 93 -11.59 8.80 8.41
N HIS A 94 -11.13 7.58 8.24
CA HIS A 94 -11.97 6.39 8.21
C HIS A 94 -12.68 6.18 9.55
N PHE A 95 -11.97 6.28 10.67
CA PHE A 95 -12.55 6.21 12.01
C PHE A 95 -13.59 7.31 12.25
N ARG A 96 -13.27 8.56 11.93
CA ARG A 96 -14.22 9.68 12.05
C ARG A 96 -15.52 9.44 11.28
N ARG A 97 -15.43 8.90 10.06
CA ARG A 97 -16.60 8.55 9.25
C ARG A 97 -17.44 7.45 9.90
N ARG A 98 -16.83 6.37 10.40
CA ARG A 98 -17.57 5.30 11.09
C ARG A 98 -18.20 5.79 12.39
N LEU A 99 -17.48 6.58 13.20
CA LEU A 99 -18.03 7.16 14.42
C LEU A 99 -19.26 8.01 14.12
N TYR A 100 -19.19 8.84 13.09
CA TYR A 100 -20.32 9.66 12.66
C TYR A 100 -21.53 8.83 12.22
N GLN A 101 -21.30 7.70 11.55
CA GLN A 101 -22.38 6.76 11.19
C GLN A 101 -23.01 6.13 12.44
N TYR A 102 -22.21 5.75 13.45
CA TYR A 102 -22.72 5.19 14.70
C TYR A 102 -23.54 6.20 15.53
N VAL A 103 -23.11 7.45 15.61
CA VAL A 103 -23.80 8.50 16.40
C VAL A 103 -25.12 8.96 15.76
N ARG A 104 -25.31 8.67 14.47
CA ARG A 104 -26.53 9.03 13.72
C ARG A 104 -27.52 7.87 13.55
N LEU A 105 -27.21 6.70 14.09
CA LEU A 105 -28.14 5.57 14.25
C LEU A 105 -28.83 5.68 15.62
#